data_AF-A0A966QB92-F1
#
_entry.id   AF-A0A966QB92-F1
#
_cell.length_a   1.000
_cell.length_b   1.000
_cell.length_c   1.000
_cell.angle_alpha   90.00
_cell.angle_beta   90.00
_cell.angle_gamma   90.00
#
_symmetry.space_group_name_H-M   'P 1'
#
loop_
_entity.id
_entity.type
_entity.pdbx_description
1 polymer ?
#
loop_
_entity_poly.entity_id
_entity_poly.type
_entity_poly.pdbx_seq_one_letter_code
_entity_poly.pdbx_strand_id
1 'polypeptide(L)'
;MESSLTVALNNLTSVSVLVFALGFISARFKSDIRIPEPVYQIISVYLLFGIGLKGGVSLHHSSGSGIIKPIIATVALGVLIPALAYATLKFVRNLSQIDRGSMAAHYGSTSLVTFTAALVFLENSKISYEGFATTLLTIMEIPGIIIGIFLATRHTQTRVPWSTSLQEIILGKTVVLLVGGLIVGAIAGDAGYERVKPFFVDLLPGILSLFLMHLGFLAGSQIHVIREVG
;
A
#
# COMPACT_ATOMS: atom_id res chain seq x y z
N MET A 1 -29.35 -10.32 7.74
CA MET A 1 -28.58 -9.09 7.55
C MET A 1 -27.92 -8.77 8.87
N GLU A 2 -26.60 -8.89 8.98
CA GLU A 2 -25.93 -8.30 10.14
C GLU A 2 -26.21 -6.79 10.13
N SER A 3 -26.48 -6.22 11.31
CA SER A 3 -26.63 -4.77 11.44
C SER A 3 -25.32 -4.10 11.04
N SER A 4 -25.37 -2.92 10.41
CA SER A 4 -24.17 -2.12 10.11
C SER A 4 -23.31 -1.87 11.35
N LEU A 5 -23.95 -1.80 12.52
CA LEU A 5 -23.28 -1.70 13.82
C LEU A 5 -22.44 -2.95 14.15
N THR A 6 -22.95 -4.14 13.82
CA THR A 6 -22.24 -5.41 14.03
C THR A 6 -20.98 -5.49 13.17
N VAL A 7 -21.07 -5.08 11.89
CA VAL A 7 -19.91 -5.01 10.98
C VAL A 7 -18.88 -4.00 11.49
N ALA A 8 -19.32 -2.82 11.93
CA ALA A 8 -18.43 -1.82 12.50
C ALA A 8 -17.71 -2.33 13.76
N LEU A 9 -18.44 -2.99 14.66
CA LEU A 9 -17.87 -3.58 15.86
C LEU A 9 -16.84 -4.66 15.51
N ASN A 10 -17.16 -5.59 14.61
CA ASN A 10 -16.25 -6.65 14.18
C ASN A 10 -14.94 -6.10 13.59
N ASN A 11 -14.99 -4.98 12.87
CA ASN A 11 -13.80 -4.33 12.33
C ASN A 11 -12.96 -3.65 13.40
N LEU A 12 -13.60 -2.91 14.31
CA LEU A 12 -12.91 -2.22 15.39
C LEU A 12 -12.30 -3.19 16.41
N THR A 13 -12.89 -4.38 16.57
CA THR A 13 -12.35 -5.46 17.42
C THR A 13 -11.48 -6.46 16.67
N SER A 14 -11.13 -6.19 15.40
CA SER A 14 -10.19 -7.03 14.67
C SER A 14 -8.79 -6.97 15.30
N VAL A 15 -8.06 -8.08 15.25
CA VAL A 15 -6.71 -8.19 15.84
C VAL A 15 -5.79 -7.08 15.33
N SER A 16 -5.82 -6.80 14.04
CA SER A 16 -5.01 -5.75 13.40
C SER A 16 -5.28 -4.36 13.98
N VAL A 17 -6.55 -3.99 14.20
CA VAL A 17 -6.94 -2.69 14.77
C VAL A 17 -6.59 -2.62 16.27
N LEU A 18 -6.87 -3.69 17.01
CA LEU A 18 -6.56 -3.76 18.44
C LEU A 18 -5.06 -3.69 18.71
N VAL A 19 -4.25 -4.37 17.89
CA VAL A 19 -2.78 -4.35 18.00
C VAL A 19 -2.20 -2.99 17.58
N PHE A 20 -2.78 -2.31 16.58
CA PHE A 20 -2.45 -0.92 16.28
C PHE A 20 -2.74 -0.01 17.49
N ALA A 21 -3.92 -0.14 18.10
CA ALA A 21 -4.32 0.64 19.27
C ALA A 21 -3.41 0.36 20.47
N LEU A 22 -3.05 -0.91 20.71
CA LEU A 22 -2.05 -1.30 21.70
C LEU A 22 -0.71 -0.60 21.43
N GLY A 23 -0.24 -0.66 20.18
CA GLY A 23 0.93 0.05 19.68
C GLY A 23 0.95 1.51 20.12
N PHE A 24 -0.12 2.22 19.76
CA PHE A 24 -0.33 3.62 20.06
C PHE A 24 -0.34 3.90 21.55
N ILE A 25 -1.12 3.15 22.33
CA ILE A 25 -1.26 3.32 23.77
C ILE A 25 0.08 3.09 24.48
N SER A 26 0.80 2.03 24.13
CA SER A 26 2.10 1.72 24.72
C SER A 26 3.15 2.81 24.47
N ALA A 27 3.13 3.46 23.29
CA ALA A 27 3.98 4.63 23.03
C ALA A 27 3.67 5.80 23.98
N ARG A 28 2.40 5.98 24.38
CA ARG A 28 1.98 7.02 25.34
C ARG A 28 2.45 6.73 26.75
N PHE A 29 2.49 5.45 27.14
CA PHE A 29 2.96 5.01 28.45
C PHE A 29 4.47 4.76 28.53
N LYS A 30 5.23 5.13 27.49
CA LYS A 30 6.68 4.91 27.39
C LYS A 30 7.08 3.43 27.54
N SER A 31 6.19 2.51 27.18
CA SER A 31 6.50 1.07 27.15
C SER A 31 7.34 0.75 25.91
N ASP A 32 8.40 -0.03 26.08
CA ASP A 32 9.32 -0.38 24.98
C ASP A 32 8.83 -1.59 24.19
N ILE A 33 7.75 -1.41 23.43
CA ILE A 33 7.22 -2.40 22.48
C ILE A 33 7.74 -2.16 21.06
N ARG A 34 8.82 -1.38 20.92
CA ARG A 34 9.32 -0.96 19.62
C ARG A 34 9.87 -2.16 18.87
N ILE A 35 9.31 -2.43 17.70
CA ILE A 35 9.93 -3.37 16.76
C ILE A 35 11.24 -2.76 16.24
N PRO A 36 12.39 -3.45 16.35
CA PRO A 36 13.65 -2.96 15.80
C PRO A 36 13.56 -2.70 14.30
N GLU A 37 14.22 -1.64 13.83
CA GLU A 37 14.21 -1.24 12.42
C GLU A 37 14.56 -2.38 11.44
N PRO A 38 15.57 -3.24 11.70
CA PRO A 38 15.85 -4.39 10.82
C PRO A 38 14.67 -5.37 10.72
N VAL A 39 13.94 -5.60 11.82
CA VAL A 39 12.78 -6.50 11.86
C VAL A 39 11.63 -5.87 11.09
N TYR A 40 11.39 -4.57 11.26
CA TYR A 40 10.38 -3.83 10.48
C TYR A 40 10.66 -3.91 8.97
N GLN A 41 11.92 -3.79 8.57
CA GLN A 41 12.31 -3.91 7.16
C GLN A 41 12.07 -5.31 6.59
N ILE A 42 12.32 -6.36 7.37
CA ILE A 42 12.03 -7.76 6.99
C ILE A 42 10.52 -7.99 6.87
N ILE A 43 9.74 -7.51 7.84
CA ILE A 43 8.27 -7.59 7.82
C ILE A 43 7.74 -6.91 6.54
N SER A 44 8.25 -5.72 6.21
CA SER A 44 7.87 -5.01 4.99
C SER A 44 8.17 -5.84 3.73
N VAL A 45 9.37 -6.44 3.66
CA VAL A 45 9.77 -7.29 2.53
C VAL A 45 8.83 -8.48 2.37
N TYR A 46 8.55 -9.14 3.48
CA TYR A 46 7.66 -10.28 3.54
C TYR A 46 6.25 -9.95 3.04
N LEU A 47 5.66 -8.85 3.52
CA LEU A 47 4.32 -8.43 3.14
C LEU A 47 4.25 -8.08 1.65
N LEU A 48 5.21 -7.28 1.17
CA LEU A 48 5.28 -6.88 -0.24
C LEU A 48 5.44 -8.09 -1.17
N PHE A 49 6.39 -8.97 -0.87
CA PHE A 49 6.64 -10.14 -1.69
C PHE A 49 5.47 -11.13 -1.67
N GLY A 50 4.89 -11.42 -0.49
CA GLY A 50 3.76 -12.34 -0.36
C GLY A 50 2.51 -11.89 -1.12
N ILE A 51 2.21 -10.58 -1.09
CA ILE A 51 1.11 -9.99 -1.87
C ILE A 51 1.37 -10.09 -3.37
N GLY A 52 2.61 -9.78 -3.80
CA GLY A 52 3.03 -9.95 -5.18
C GLY A 52 2.88 -11.39 -5.65
N LEU A 53 3.36 -12.35 -4.85
CA LEU A 53 3.28 -13.78 -5.11
C LEU A 53 1.84 -14.27 -5.29
N LYS A 54 0.94 -13.91 -4.36
CA LYS A 54 -0.50 -14.22 -4.45
C LYS A 54 -1.13 -13.65 -5.72
N GLY A 55 -0.74 -12.43 -6.11
CA GLY A 55 -1.20 -11.80 -7.35
C GLY A 55 -0.72 -12.51 -8.60
N GLY A 56 0.57 -12.86 -8.67
CA GLY A 56 1.17 -13.56 -9.79
C GLY A 56 0.50 -14.89 -10.12
N VAL A 57 0.22 -15.69 -9.10
CA VAL A 57 -0.45 -16.99 -9.26
C VAL A 57 -1.90 -16.81 -9.71
N SER A 58 -2.58 -15.79 -9.18
CA SER A 58 -3.97 -15.49 -9.54
C SER A 58 -4.16 -15.10 -11.01
N LEU A 59 -3.10 -14.68 -11.70
CA LEU A 59 -3.14 -14.40 -13.14
C LEU A 59 -3.37 -15.64 -13.99
N HIS A 60 -3.00 -16.85 -13.52
CA HIS A 60 -3.27 -18.11 -14.24
C HIS A 60 -4.75 -18.45 -14.30
N HIS A 61 -5.49 -18.12 -13.24
CA HIS A 61 -6.92 -18.42 -13.12
C HIS A 61 -7.82 -17.37 -13.75
N SER A 62 -7.23 -16.24 -14.18
CA SER A 62 -7.97 -15.10 -14.72
C SER A 62 -8.06 -15.22 -16.24
N SER A 63 -9.28 -15.26 -16.78
CA SER A 63 -9.46 -15.16 -18.23
C SER A 63 -8.91 -13.80 -18.72
N GLY A 64 -8.00 -13.83 -19.70
CA GLY A 64 -7.28 -12.64 -20.17
C GLY A 64 -8.18 -11.50 -20.67
N SER A 65 -9.43 -11.78 -21.06
CA SER A 65 -10.42 -10.77 -21.43
C SER A 65 -11.04 -10.03 -20.23
N GLY A 66 -11.05 -10.63 -19.05
CA GLY A 66 -11.62 -10.06 -17.82
C GLY A 66 -10.70 -9.06 -17.11
N ILE A 67 -9.38 -9.19 -17.26
CA ILE A 67 -8.39 -8.37 -16.53
C ILE A 67 -8.02 -7.06 -17.21
N ILE A 68 -8.15 -6.99 -18.55
CA ILE A 68 -7.75 -5.81 -19.33
C ILE A 68 -8.51 -4.55 -18.89
N LYS A 69 -9.83 -4.66 -18.68
CA LYS A 69 -10.67 -3.54 -18.24
C LYS A 69 -10.23 -3.01 -16.86
N PRO A 70 -10.08 -3.84 -15.82
CA PRO A 70 -9.48 -3.42 -14.55
C PRO A 70 -8.11 -2.77 -14.70
N ILE A 71 -7.19 -3.35 -15.49
CA ILE A 71 -5.86 -2.76 -15.70
C ILE A 71 -5.96 -1.35 -16.29
N ILE A 72 -6.76 -1.16 -17.34
CA ILE A 72 -6.95 0.16 -17.96
C ILE A 72 -7.53 1.14 -16.94
N ALA A 73 -8.56 0.73 -16.18
CA ALA A 73 -9.15 1.57 -15.14
C ALA A 73 -8.12 1.94 -14.06
N THR A 74 -7.30 0.99 -13.63
CA THR A 74 -6.25 1.18 -12.63
C THR A 74 -5.18 2.17 -13.10
N VAL A 75 -4.72 2.04 -14.35
CA VAL A 75 -3.75 3.00 -14.94
C VAL A 75 -4.40 4.39 -15.04
N ALA A 76 -5.64 4.47 -15.50
CA ALA A 76 -6.38 5.72 -15.59
C ALA A 76 -6.51 6.38 -14.21
N LEU A 77 -6.88 5.62 -13.17
CA LEU A 77 -6.95 6.12 -11.79
C LEU A 77 -5.58 6.56 -11.26
N GLY A 78 -4.53 5.79 -11.53
CA GLY A 78 -3.15 6.14 -11.16
C GLY A 78 -2.69 7.47 -11.77
N VAL A 79 -3.24 7.87 -12.93
CA VAL A 79 -2.97 9.20 -13.52
C VAL A 79 -3.94 10.27 -13.01
N LEU A 80 -5.24 9.94 -12.94
CA LEU A 80 -6.29 10.89 -12.62
C LEU A 80 -6.23 11.36 -11.16
N ILE A 81 -6.00 10.46 -10.21
CA ILE A 81 -5.97 10.80 -8.78
C ILE A 81 -4.90 11.86 -8.46
N PRO A 82 -3.61 11.68 -8.80
CA PRO A 82 -2.60 12.72 -8.54
C PRO A 82 -2.86 13.99 -9.35
N ALA A 83 -3.38 13.90 -10.59
CA ALA A 83 -3.72 15.08 -11.37
C ALA A 83 -4.85 15.91 -10.73
N LEU A 84 -5.91 15.24 -10.25
CA LEU A 84 -7.00 15.88 -9.53
C LEU A 84 -6.52 16.46 -8.19
N ALA A 85 -5.71 15.72 -7.43
CA ALA A 85 -5.12 16.21 -6.18
C ALA A 85 -4.31 17.49 -6.42
N TYR A 86 -3.46 17.51 -7.45
CA TYR A 86 -2.71 18.71 -7.81
C TYR A 86 -3.63 19.88 -8.19
N ALA A 87 -4.69 19.62 -8.96
CA ALA A 87 -5.64 20.64 -9.40
C ALA A 87 -6.43 21.24 -8.22
N THR A 88 -6.91 20.41 -7.30
CA THR A 88 -7.66 20.85 -6.11
C THR A 88 -6.76 21.54 -5.10
N LEU A 89 -5.51 21.09 -4.93
CA LEU A 89 -4.53 21.77 -4.06
C LEU A 89 -4.20 23.20 -4.52
N LYS A 90 -4.57 23.60 -5.75
CA LYS A 90 -4.49 25.01 -6.19
C LYS A 90 -5.32 25.95 -5.33
N PHE A 91 -6.39 25.45 -4.69
CA PHE A 91 -7.25 26.26 -3.84
C PHE A 91 -6.62 26.56 -2.47
N VAL A 92 -5.51 25.90 -2.12
CA VAL A 92 -4.76 26.16 -0.88
C VAL A 92 -3.74 27.27 -1.14
N ARG A 93 -3.95 28.45 -0.55
CA ARG A 93 -3.18 29.68 -0.85
C ARG A 93 -1.69 29.64 -0.50
N ASN A 94 -1.27 28.75 0.39
CA ASN A 94 0.10 28.73 0.94
C ASN A 94 0.97 27.58 0.43
N LEU A 95 0.63 26.93 -0.69
CA LEU A 95 1.45 25.84 -1.25
C LEU A 95 2.20 26.28 -2.50
N SER A 96 3.52 26.05 -2.51
CA SER A 96 4.31 26.22 -3.72
C SER A 96 3.91 25.19 -4.78
N GLN A 97 4.30 25.41 -6.05
CA GLN A 97 4.01 24.43 -7.11
C GLN A 97 4.69 23.08 -6.86
N ILE A 98 5.88 23.12 -6.24
CA ILE A 98 6.65 21.93 -5.85
C ILE A 98 5.90 21.21 -4.73
N ASP A 99 5.47 21.90 -3.67
CA ASP A 99 4.73 21.28 -2.56
C ASP A 99 3.42 20.65 -3.03
N ARG A 100 2.68 21.34 -3.89
CA ARG A 100 1.45 20.80 -4.49
C ARG A 100 1.73 19.53 -5.28
N GLY A 101 2.82 19.49 -6.04
CA GLY A 101 3.23 18.31 -6.80
C GLY A 101 3.68 17.16 -5.92
N SER A 102 4.49 17.44 -4.89
CA SER A 102 4.92 16.45 -3.90
C SER A 102 3.73 15.85 -3.14
N MET A 103 2.77 16.69 -2.73
CA MET A 103 1.53 16.21 -2.11
C MET A 103 0.68 15.40 -3.10
N ALA A 104 0.55 15.84 -4.35
CA ALA A 104 -0.14 15.09 -5.39
C ALA A 104 0.49 13.72 -5.63
N ALA A 105 1.83 13.63 -5.61
CA ALA A 105 2.56 12.36 -5.69
C ALA A 105 2.20 11.43 -4.52
N HIS A 106 2.11 11.95 -3.29
CA HIS A 106 1.65 11.18 -2.14
C HIS A 106 0.23 10.65 -2.30
N TYR A 107 -0.70 11.43 -2.87
CA TYR A 107 -2.06 10.97 -3.16
C TYR A 107 -2.13 9.97 -4.32
N GLY A 108 -1.15 9.98 -5.22
CA GLY A 108 -1.04 9.00 -6.31
C GLY A 108 -0.43 7.66 -5.88
N SER A 109 0.29 7.61 -4.75
CA SER A 109 0.86 6.39 -4.18
C SER A 109 -0.18 5.61 -3.39
N THR A 110 -0.05 4.29 -3.39
CA THR A 110 -1.01 3.36 -2.80
C THR A 110 -0.47 2.77 -1.50
N SER A 111 -1.30 2.75 -0.46
CA SER A 111 -0.91 2.14 0.80
C SER A 111 -1.15 0.63 0.75
N LEU A 112 -0.06 -0.14 0.65
CA LEU A 112 -0.08 -1.60 0.79
C LEU A 112 -0.80 -2.04 2.07
N VAL A 113 -0.57 -1.32 3.17
CA VAL A 113 -1.12 -1.63 4.49
C VAL A 113 -2.63 -1.48 4.48
N THR A 114 -3.13 -0.37 3.94
CA THR A 114 -4.56 -0.08 3.84
C THR A 114 -5.24 -1.07 2.89
N PHE A 115 -4.58 -1.38 1.77
CA PHE A 115 -5.07 -2.40 0.83
C PHE A 115 -5.15 -3.78 1.49
N THR A 116 -4.12 -4.19 2.23
CA THR A 116 -4.12 -5.49 2.94
C THR A 116 -5.21 -5.53 4.02
N ALA A 117 -5.39 -4.45 4.78
CA ALA A 117 -6.48 -4.35 5.75
C ALA A 117 -7.86 -4.46 5.07
N ALA A 118 -8.03 -3.86 3.89
CA ALA A 118 -9.25 -4.01 3.11
C ALA A 118 -9.45 -5.45 2.62
N LEU A 119 -8.40 -6.14 2.17
CA LEU A 119 -8.51 -7.56 1.80
C LEU A 119 -8.90 -8.43 3.01
N VAL A 120 -8.26 -8.23 4.16
CA VAL A 120 -8.60 -8.94 5.41
C VAL A 120 -10.06 -8.66 5.83
N PHE A 121 -10.52 -7.41 5.67
CA PHE A 121 -11.91 -7.06 5.92
C PHE A 121 -12.87 -7.83 5.00
N LEU A 122 -12.58 -7.89 3.71
CA LEU A 122 -13.39 -8.63 2.74
C LEU A 122 -13.39 -10.13 3.05
N GLU A 123 -12.23 -10.71 3.40
CA GLU A 123 -12.10 -12.11 3.82
C GLU A 123 -12.94 -12.41 5.07
N ASN A 124 -12.84 -11.59 6.12
CA ASN A 124 -13.63 -11.73 7.34
C ASN A 124 -15.13 -11.57 7.09
N SER A 125 -15.51 -10.71 6.15
CA SER A 125 -16.90 -10.50 5.72
C SER A 125 -17.39 -11.54 4.73
N LYS A 126 -16.54 -12.52 4.35
CA LYS A 126 -16.81 -13.53 3.31
C LYS A 126 -17.20 -12.92 1.96
N ILE A 127 -16.70 -11.73 1.66
CA ILE A 127 -16.89 -11.05 0.38
C ILE A 127 -15.74 -11.46 -0.53
N SER A 128 -16.05 -12.16 -1.60
CA SER A 128 -15.07 -12.52 -2.61
C SER A 128 -14.58 -11.28 -3.36
N TYR A 129 -13.29 -11.26 -3.67
CA TYR A 129 -12.65 -10.28 -4.52
C TYR A 129 -11.75 -11.02 -5.52
N GLU A 130 -11.42 -10.36 -6.61
CA GLU A 130 -10.62 -10.94 -7.67
C GLU A 130 -9.15 -11.11 -7.24
N GLY A 131 -8.56 -12.28 -7.48
CA GLY A 131 -7.19 -12.58 -7.06
C GLY A 131 -6.13 -11.66 -7.70
N PHE A 132 -6.44 -11.04 -8.84
CA PHE A 132 -5.58 -10.04 -9.48
C PHE A 132 -5.65 -8.65 -8.83
N ALA A 133 -6.47 -8.42 -7.79
CA ALA A 133 -6.55 -7.12 -7.13
C ALA A 133 -5.18 -6.63 -6.59
N THR A 134 -4.35 -7.57 -6.11
CA THR A 134 -2.97 -7.31 -5.66
C THR A 134 -2.05 -6.88 -6.81
N THR A 135 -2.29 -7.41 -8.01
CA THR A 135 -1.61 -6.97 -9.25
C THR A 135 -2.01 -5.54 -9.60
N LEU A 136 -3.29 -5.19 -9.48
CA LEU A 136 -3.76 -3.84 -9.77
C LEU A 136 -3.14 -2.80 -8.83
N LEU A 137 -2.98 -3.10 -7.54
CA LEU A 137 -2.26 -2.24 -6.59
C LEU A 137 -0.87 -1.85 -7.14
N THR A 138 -0.11 -2.84 -7.58
CA THR A 138 1.24 -2.65 -8.11
C THR A 138 1.25 -1.81 -9.39
N ILE A 139 0.29 -2.07 -10.28
CA ILE A 139 0.13 -1.31 -11.53
C ILE A 139 -0.24 0.15 -11.24
N MET A 140 -1.02 0.43 -10.19
CA MET A 140 -1.45 1.78 -9.84
C MET A 140 -0.30 2.65 -9.29
N GLU A 141 0.65 2.04 -8.59
CA GLU A 141 1.77 2.72 -7.94
C GLU A 141 2.65 3.50 -8.93
N ILE A 142 3.01 2.87 -10.06
CA ILE A 142 3.98 3.43 -11.02
C ILE A 142 3.45 4.69 -11.71
N PRO A 143 2.24 4.70 -12.32
CA PRO A 143 1.67 5.92 -12.91
C PRO A 143 1.50 7.04 -11.89
N GLY A 144 1.08 6.70 -10.65
CA GLY A 144 0.88 7.67 -9.57
C GLY A 144 2.13 8.47 -9.25
N ILE A 145 3.24 7.76 -9.03
CA ILE A 145 4.55 8.36 -8.75
C ILE A 145 5.05 9.18 -9.94
N ILE A 146 4.97 8.65 -11.16
CA ILE A 146 5.44 9.33 -12.38
C ILE A 146 4.70 10.65 -12.58
N ILE A 147 3.37 10.65 -12.46
CA ILE A 147 2.55 11.85 -12.64
C ILE A 147 2.80 12.84 -11.51
N GLY A 148 2.95 12.37 -10.27
CA GLY A 148 3.32 13.21 -9.14
C GLY A 148 4.64 13.96 -9.36
N ILE A 149 5.69 13.25 -9.77
CA ILE A 149 7.01 13.84 -10.09
C ILE A 149 6.91 14.82 -11.24
N PHE A 150 6.19 14.45 -12.31
CA PHE A 150 5.96 15.33 -13.46
C PHE A 150 5.30 16.65 -13.02
N LEU A 151 4.22 16.58 -12.25
CA LEU A 151 3.48 17.76 -11.80
C LEU A 151 4.27 18.63 -10.84
N ALA A 152 5.12 18.04 -9.99
CA ALA A 152 6.01 18.77 -9.08
C ALA A 152 7.10 19.56 -9.80
N THR A 153 7.57 19.06 -10.94
CA THR A 153 8.80 19.56 -11.58
C THR A 153 8.56 20.32 -12.88
N ARG A 154 7.39 20.18 -13.52
CA ARG A 154 7.09 20.79 -14.84
C ARG A 154 7.22 22.32 -14.92
N HIS A 155 7.16 23.03 -13.78
CA HIS A 155 7.26 24.49 -13.72
C HIS A 155 8.59 24.98 -13.15
N THR A 156 9.51 24.06 -12.88
CA THR A 156 10.82 24.36 -12.31
C THR A 156 11.86 24.42 -13.42
N GLN A 157 12.84 25.32 -13.32
CA GLN A 157 13.97 25.36 -14.26
C GLN A 157 14.91 24.15 -14.09
N THR A 158 14.76 23.39 -13.00
CA THR A 158 15.51 22.17 -12.70
C THR A 158 15.15 21.09 -13.71
N ARG A 159 16.14 20.66 -14.51
CA ARG A 159 15.98 19.50 -15.40
C ARG A 159 15.93 18.24 -14.56
N VAL A 160 14.78 17.55 -14.57
CA VAL A 160 14.67 16.22 -13.98
C VAL A 160 15.40 15.23 -14.89
N PRO A 161 16.36 14.44 -14.36
CA PRO A 161 16.99 13.36 -15.11
C PRO A 161 16.00 12.19 -15.23
N TRP A 162 15.03 12.29 -16.16
CA TRP A 162 13.93 11.35 -16.31
C TRP A 162 14.37 9.88 -16.46
N SER A 163 15.52 9.63 -17.10
CA SER A 163 16.08 8.28 -17.19
C SER A 163 16.43 7.71 -15.82
N THR A 164 17.12 8.51 -15.00
CA THR A 164 17.55 8.12 -13.65
C THR A 164 16.35 8.01 -12.72
N SER A 165 15.42 8.97 -12.77
CA SER A 165 14.20 8.92 -11.94
C SER A 165 13.32 7.72 -12.28
N LEU A 166 13.14 7.38 -13.56
CA LEU A 166 12.40 6.17 -13.94
C LEU A 166 13.11 4.90 -13.48
N GLN A 167 14.44 4.84 -13.59
CA GLN A 167 15.22 3.73 -13.05
C GLN A 167 15.05 3.59 -11.53
N GLU A 168 15.12 4.69 -10.78
CA GLU A 168 14.92 4.69 -9.33
C GLU A 168 13.51 4.25 -8.93
N ILE A 169 12.48 4.68 -9.67
CA ILE A 169 11.09 4.27 -9.41
C ILE A 169 10.92 2.77 -9.66
N ILE A 170 11.41 2.27 -10.79
CA ILE A 170 11.28 0.84 -11.17
C ILE A 170 12.12 -0.05 -10.26
N LEU A 171 13.32 0.40 -9.87
CA LEU A 171 14.23 -0.31 -8.99
C LEU A 171 13.95 -0.08 -7.50
N GLY A 172 12.92 0.71 -7.18
CA GLY A 172 12.51 0.96 -5.81
C GLY A 172 12.09 -0.34 -5.11
N LYS A 173 12.48 -0.50 -3.84
CA LYS A 173 12.24 -1.70 -3.02
C LYS A 173 10.79 -2.21 -3.13
N THR A 174 9.81 -1.32 -2.99
CA THR A 174 8.39 -1.65 -3.06
C THR A 174 8.01 -2.24 -4.42
N VAL A 175 8.41 -1.59 -5.51
CA VAL A 175 8.11 -2.01 -6.89
C VAL A 175 8.81 -3.32 -7.21
N VAL A 176 10.12 -3.43 -6.91
CA VAL A 176 10.90 -4.65 -7.17
C VAL A 176 10.32 -5.85 -6.44
N LEU A 177 9.92 -5.71 -5.17
CA LEU A 177 9.37 -6.82 -4.40
C LEU A 177 7.96 -7.22 -4.86
N LEU A 178 7.11 -6.24 -5.20
CA LEU A 178 5.77 -6.51 -5.68
C LEU A 178 5.79 -7.13 -7.09
N VAL A 179 6.47 -6.48 -8.04
CA VAL A 179 6.61 -6.97 -9.42
C VAL A 179 7.40 -8.27 -9.45
N GLY A 180 8.48 -8.37 -8.67
CA GLY A 180 9.27 -9.59 -8.53
C GLY A 180 8.42 -10.74 -7.97
N GLY A 181 7.65 -10.51 -6.91
CA GLY A 181 6.71 -11.49 -6.37
C GLY A 181 5.66 -11.91 -7.41
N LEU A 182 5.12 -10.96 -8.16
CA LEU A 182 4.16 -11.23 -9.24
C LEU A 182 4.76 -12.12 -10.33
N ILE A 183 5.97 -11.81 -10.81
CA ILE A 183 6.67 -12.61 -11.81
C ILE A 183 6.95 -14.01 -11.26
N VAL A 184 7.47 -14.12 -10.04
CA VAL A 184 7.76 -15.40 -9.40
C VAL A 184 6.48 -16.23 -9.25
N GLY A 185 5.37 -15.63 -8.82
CA GLY A 185 4.08 -16.31 -8.69
C GLY A 185 3.53 -16.77 -10.04
N ALA A 186 3.62 -15.91 -11.05
CA ALA A 186 3.20 -16.24 -12.42
C ALA A 186 4.07 -17.35 -13.04
N ILE A 187 5.35 -17.45 -12.71
CA ILE A 187 6.20 -18.55 -13.20
C ILE A 187 5.98 -19.83 -12.39
N ALA A 188 5.85 -19.72 -11.07
CA ALA A 188 5.71 -20.85 -10.16
C ALA A 188 4.40 -21.62 -10.34
N GLY A 189 3.31 -20.92 -10.71
CA GLY A 189 1.97 -21.49 -10.84
C GLY A 189 1.45 -22.09 -9.53
N ASP A 190 0.34 -22.83 -9.60
CA ASP A 190 -0.33 -23.38 -8.41
C ASP A 190 0.56 -24.35 -7.62
N ALA A 191 1.28 -25.23 -8.32
CA ALA A 191 2.10 -26.25 -7.68
C ALA A 191 3.25 -25.66 -6.86
N GLY A 192 3.90 -24.60 -7.37
CA GLY A 192 4.94 -23.89 -6.62
C GLY A 192 4.37 -23.04 -5.50
N TYR A 193 3.22 -22.39 -5.75
CA TYR A 193 2.52 -21.56 -4.78
C TYR A 193 2.07 -22.33 -3.54
N GLU A 194 1.40 -23.47 -3.69
CA GLU A 194 0.87 -24.24 -2.56
C GLU A 194 1.97 -24.71 -1.59
N ARG A 195 3.22 -24.84 -2.06
CA ARG A 195 4.37 -25.19 -1.18
C ARG A 195 4.78 -24.05 -0.26
N VAL A 196 4.60 -22.81 -0.68
CA VAL A 196 5.10 -21.61 0.04
C VAL A 196 3.98 -20.76 0.64
N LYS A 197 2.73 -21.02 0.23
CA LYS A 197 1.50 -20.38 0.71
C LYS A 197 1.33 -20.39 2.23
N PRO A 198 1.61 -21.50 2.98
CA PRO A 198 1.50 -21.49 4.44
C PRO A 198 2.38 -20.43 5.10
N PHE A 199 3.53 -20.14 4.49
CA PHE A 199 4.39 -19.04 4.91
C PHE A 199 3.84 -17.73 4.34
N PHE A 200 4.05 -17.43 3.06
CA PHE A 200 3.86 -16.08 2.52
C PHE A 200 2.41 -15.55 2.52
N VAL A 201 1.40 -16.41 2.64
CA VAL A 201 -0.01 -16.02 2.46
C VAL A 201 -0.82 -16.28 3.72
N ASP A 202 -0.77 -17.50 4.25
CA ASP A 202 -1.64 -17.88 5.37
C ASP A 202 -1.22 -17.17 6.68
N LEU A 203 0.09 -16.91 6.87
CA LEU A 203 0.61 -16.12 8.01
C LEU A 203 0.56 -14.60 7.78
N LEU A 204 0.19 -14.14 6.59
CA LEU A 204 0.23 -12.72 6.22
C LEU A 204 -0.59 -11.83 7.17
N PRO A 205 -1.82 -12.18 7.60
CA PRO A 205 -2.59 -11.36 8.55
C PRO A 205 -1.91 -11.22 9.93
N GLY A 206 -1.20 -12.25 10.38
CA GLY A 206 -0.44 -12.21 11.63
C GLY A 206 0.77 -11.27 11.53
N ILE A 207 1.53 -11.38 10.45
CA ILE A 207 2.68 -10.50 10.18
C ILE A 207 2.24 -9.04 9.96
N LEU A 208 1.11 -8.83 9.28
CA LEU A 208 0.49 -7.51 9.16
C LEU A 208 0.14 -6.91 10.52
N SER A 209 -0.34 -7.72 11.46
CA SER A 209 -0.68 -7.24 12.80
C SER A 209 0.57 -6.74 13.55
N LEU A 210 1.72 -7.40 13.41
CA LEU A 210 2.99 -6.90 13.93
C LEU A 210 3.42 -5.58 13.27
N PHE A 211 3.27 -5.49 11.94
CA PHE A 211 3.54 -4.27 11.20
C PHE A 211 2.69 -3.10 11.70
N LEU A 212 1.39 -3.34 11.91
CA LEU A 212 0.43 -2.36 12.43
C LEU A 212 0.70 -1.98 13.88
N MET A 213 1.19 -2.90 14.72
CA MET A 213 1.66 -2.57 16.07
C MET A 213 2.74 -1.48 16.03
N HIS A 214 3.74 -1.67 15.16
CA HIS A 214 4.84 -0.72 15.00
C HIS A 214 4.35 0.62 14.48
N LEU A 215 3.46 0.62 13.47
CA LEU A 215 2.83 1.85 12.98
C LEU A 215 2.02 2.57 14.06
N GLY A 216 1.27 1.83 14.87
CA GLY A 216 0.53 2.37 16.01
C GLY A 216 1.47 3.04 17.01
N PHE A 217 2.58 2.38 17.35
CA PHE A 217 3.62 2.94 18.22
C PHE A 217 4.20 4.24 17.65
N LEU A 218 4.58 4.27 16.37
CA LEU A 218 5.08 5.48 15.71
C LEU A 218 4.05 6.62 15.73
N ALA A 219 2.77 6.32 15.45
CA ALA A 219 1.70 7.30 15.52
C ALA A 219 1.54 7.87 16.95
N GLY A 220 1.62 7.02 17.97
CA GLY A 220 1.52 7.42 19.38
C GLY A 220 2.73 8.23 19.87
N SER A 221 3.93 7.95 19.35
CA SER A 221 5.14 8.71 19.69
C SER A 221 5.15 10.10 19.05
N GLN A 222 4.68 10.21 17.81
CA GLN A 222 4.66 11.46 17.04
C GLN A 222 3.43 12.34 17.29
N ILE A 223 2.54 11.96 18.21
CA ILE A 223 1.29 12.72 18.47
C ILE A 223 1.53 14.18 18.89
N HIS A 224 2.70 14.49 19.45
CA HIS A 224 3.07 15.84 19.86
C HIS A 224 3.21 16.80 18.67
N VAL A 225 3.63 16.30 17.50
CA VAL A 225 3.79 17.10 16.27
C VAL A 225 2.48 17.76 15.85
N ILE A 226 1.33 17.12 16.13
CA ILE A 226 0.00 17.69 15.83
C ILE A 226 -0.21 19.03 16.55
N ARG A 227 0.37 19.22 17.74
CA ARG A 227 0.28 20.48 18.51
C ARG A 227 1.22 21.58 18.00
N GLU A 228 2.22 21.21 17.20
CA GLU A 228 3.19 22.17 16.66
C GLU A 228 2.72 22.77 15.32
N VAL A 229 1.82 22.06 14.63
CA VAL A 229 1.34 22.43 13.28
C VAL A 229 -0.12 22.88 13.24
N GLY A 230 -0.85 22.81 14.36
CA GLY A 230 -2.26 23.22 14.49
C GLY A 230 -2.42 24.38 15.46
#